data_AF-A0A561EJ08-F1
#
_entry.id   AF-A0A561EJ08-F1
#
_cell.length_a   1.000
_cell.length_b   1.000
_cell.length_c   1.000
_cell.angle_alpha   90.00
_cell.angle_beta   90.00
_cell.angle_gamma   90.00
#
_symmetry.space_group_name_H-M   'P 1'
#
loop_
_entity.id
_entity.type
_entity.pdbx_description
1 polymer ?
#
loop_
_entity_poly.entity_id
_entity_poly.type
_entity_poly.pdbx_seq_one_letter_code
_entity_poly.pdbx_strand_id
1 'polypeptide(L)'
;MALRKKGTRLITVDGMAYRWRVSGGAGCCTGCASGRFEFVVEQADQKGAVLMAATSAFPVVPSIVGAGVRAALDHGWQPARRGSAFRLTGLV
;
A
#
# COMPACT_ATOMS: atom_id res chain seq x y z
N MET A 1 13.79 -5.94 -2.46
CA MET A 1 13.45 -4.57 -2.02
C MET A 1 12.86 -4.64 -0.63
N ALA A 2 13.10 -3.65 0.23
CA ALA A 2 12.52 -3.58 1.58
C ALA A 2 12.15 -2.13 1.89
N LEU A 3 11.02 -1.90 2.55
CA LEU A 3 10.59 -0.54 2.88
C LEU A 3 11.52 0.02 3.97
N ARG A 4 12.01 1.26 3.81
CA ARG A 4 12.75 1.92 4.88
C ARG A 4 11.78 2.32 5.99
N LYS A 5 12.12 2.03 7.25
CA LYS A 5 11.25 2.31 8.42
C LYS A 5 10.91 3.80 8.61
N LYS A 6 11.71 4.72 8.08
CA LYS A 6 11.47 6.17 8.20
C LYS A 6 10.37 6.60 7.24
N GLY A 7 9.31 7.22 7.78
CA GLY A 7 8.16 7.71 7.00
C GLY A 7 7.12 6.63 6.67
N THR A 8 7.18 5.45 7.31
CA THR A 8 6.13 4.43 7.22
C THR A 8 5.19 4.53 8.43
N ARG A 9 3.91 4.26 8.17
CA ARG A 9 2.84 4.16 9.15
C ARG A 9 2.51 2.70 9.40
N LEU A 10 1.96 2.40 10.57
CA LEU A 10 1.46 1.06 10.90
C LEU A 10 -0.06 1.00 10.73
N ILE A 11 -0.56 -0.15 10.35
CA ILE A 11 -1.98 -0.50 10.35
C ILE A 11 -2.14 -1.98 10.68
N THR A 12 -3.20 -2.33 11.40
CA THR A 12 -3.60 -3.71 11.62
C THR A 12 -4.79 -4.02 10.73
N VAL A 13 -4.69 -5.03 9.87
CA VAL A 13 -5.77 -5.50 9.01
C VAL A 13 -6.01 -6.96 9.34
N ASP A 14 -7.22 -7.26 9.79
CA ASP A 14 -7.67 -8.62 10.12
C ASP A 14 -6.71 -9.37 11.07
N GLY A 15 -6.18 -8.64 12.06
CA GLY A 15 -5.26 -9.17 13.07
C GLY A 15 -3.78 -9.19 12.68
N MET A 16 -3.43 -8.88 11.43
CA MET A 16 -2.04 -8.83 10.96
C MET A 16 -1.54 -7.39 10.85
N ALA A 17 -0.34 -7.14 11.38
CA ALA A 17 0.30 -5.82 11.33
C ALA A 17 1.04 -5.59 10.00
N TYR A 18 0.81 -4.42 9.42
CA TYR A 18 1.41 -3.98 8.16
C TYR A 18 2.07 -2.61 8.32
N ARG A 19 3.16 -2.40 7.59
CA ARG A 19 3.78 -1.09 7.38
C ARG A 19 3.42 -0.57 6.01
N TRP A 20 3.02 0.69 5.94
CA TRP A 20 2.66 1.32 4.68
C TRP A 20 3.19 2.74 4.57
N ARG A 21 3.31 3.23 3.34
CA ARG A 21 3.55 4.64 3.06
C ARG A 21 2.97 5.00 1.71
N VAL A 22 2.63 6.27 1.52
CA VAL A 22 2.39 6.83 0.18
C VAL A 22 3.75 6.89 -0.53
N SER A 23 3.83 6.29 -1.71
CA SER A 23 5.01 6.41 -2.59
C SER A 23 4.63 7.44 -3.63
N GLY A 24 5.31 8.58 -3.63
CA GLY A 24 4.86 9.78 -4.37
C GLY A 24 4.49 9.50 -5.83
N GLY A 25 3.19 9.48 -6.11
CA GLY A 25 2.63 10.06 -7.33
C GLY A 25 2.66 11.58 -7.20
N ALA A 26 2.72 12.28 -8.33
CA ALA A 26 2.92 13.74 -8.46
C ALA A 26 2.44 14.51 -7.23
N GLY A 27 3.36 15.31 -6.69
CA GLY A 27 3.15 16.06 -5.46
C GLY A 27 1.85 16.86 -5.47
N CYS A 28 1.55 17.41 -4.31
CA CYS A 28 0.57 18.46 -4.11
C CYS A 28 0.86 19.70 -5.01
N CYS A 29 0.78 19.57 -6.33
CA CYS A 29 0.60 20.66 -7.26
C CYS A 29 -0.91 20.69 -7.53
N THR A 30 -1.55 21.76 -7.08
CA THR A 30 -2.98 22.12 -7.16
C THR A 30 -3.51 22.23 -8.61
N GLY A 31 -3.03 21.41 -9.54
CA GLY A 31 -3.38 21.46 -10.96
C GLY A 31 -2.95 20.26 -11.81
N CYS A 32 -2.19 19.28 -11.27
CA CYS A 32 -1.79 18.08 -12.02
C CYS A 32 -2.65 16.87 -11.65
N ALA A 33 -3.94 16.93 -11.97
CA ALA A 33 -4.92 15.88 -11.68
C ALA A 33 -4.73 14.66 -12.60
N SER A 34 -3.76 13.79 -12.30
CA SER A 34 -3.91 12.38 -12.71
C SER A 34 -4.81 11.61 -11.74
N GLY A 35 -5.17 12.23 -10.60
CA GLY A 35 -6.14 11.70 -9.65
C GLY A 35 -5.81 10.30 -9.17
N ARG A 36 -4.52 9.91 -9.17
CA ARG A 36 -4.05 8.60 -8.69
C ARG A 36 -2.88 8.79 -7.74
N PHE A 37 -3.06 8.26 -6.54
CA PHE A 37 -2.08 8.23 -5.46
C PHE A 37 -1.62 6.79 -5.26
N GLU A 38 -0.32 6.58 -5.27
CA GLU A 38 0.28 5.28 -5.06
C GLU A 38 0.71 5.11 -3.61
N PHE A 39 0.48 3.93 -3.06
CA PHE A 39 0.97 3.55 -1.75
C PHE A 39 1.53 2.14 -1.79
N VAL A 40 2.44 1.89 -0.86
CA VAL A 40 3.14 0.62 -0.74
C VAL A 40 2.93 0.05 0.65
N VAL A 41 2.76 -1.26 0.73
CA VAL A 41 2.50 -1.99 1.98
C VAL A 41 3.41 -3.21 2.07
N GLU A 42 3.97 -3.46 3.24
CA GLU A 42 4.69 -4.70 3.59
C GLU A 42 4.20 -5.21 4.95
N GLN A 43 4.38 -6.49 5.24
CA GLN A 43 4.10 -7.03 6.57
C GLN A 43 5.07 -6.42 7.61
N ALA A 44 4.59 -6.09 8.81
CA ALA A 44 5.40 -5.44 9.83
C ALA A 44 6.35 -6.41 10.56
N ASP A 45 5.93 -7.65 10.78
CA ASP A 45 6.72 -8.63 11.52
C ASP A 45 7.82 -9.31 10.70
N GLN A 46 7.60 -9.47 9.40
CA GLN A 46 8.54 -10.18 8.52
C GLN A 46 8.70 -9.50 7.17
N LYS A 47 9.89 -9.69 6.59
CA LYS A 47 10.17 -9.25 5.21
C LYS A 47 9.62 -10.29 4.24
N GLY A 48 8.58 -9.93 3.51
CA GLY A 48 8.02 -10.73 2.43
C GLY A 48 7.68 -9.86 1.20
N ALA A 49 6.59 -10.18 0.51
CA ALA A 49 6.18 -9.46 -0.68
C ALA A 49 5.68 -8.04 -0.33
N VAL A 50 5.98 -7.09 -1.21
CA VAL A 50 5.47 -5.71 -1.11
C VAL A 50 4.25 -5.57 -2.00
N LEU A 51 3.16 -5.05 -1.44
CA LEU A 51 2.01 -4.59 -2.21
C LEU A 51 2.28 -3.16 -2.71
N MET A 52 2.04 -2.92 -3.99
CA MET A 52 1.97 -1.60 -4.60
C MET A 52 0.54 -1.40 -5.10
N ALA A 53 -0.16 -0.41 -4.57
CA ALA A 53 -1.54 -0.14 -4.91
C ALA A 53 -1.75 1.34 -5.26
N ALA A 54 -2.71 1.60 -6.14
CA ALA A 54 -3.10 2.94 -6.55
C ALA A 54 -4.57 3.20 -6.19
N THR A 55 -4.87 4.41 -5.71
CA THR A 55 -6.21 4.89 -5.37
C THR A 55 -6.42 6.29 -5.90
N SER A 56 -7.66 6.66 -6.23
CA SER A 56 -8.01 8.05 -6.55
C SER A 56 -8.40 8.90 -5.34
N ALA A 57 -8.60 8.28 -4.18
CA ALA A 57 -9.00 8.97 -2.98
C ALA A 57 -7.82 9.71 -2.33
N PHE A 58 -8.06 10.96 -1.93
CA PHE A 58 -7.11 11.80 -1.22
C PHE A 58 -7.78 12.45 0.02
N PRO A 59 -7.11 12.49 1.18
CA PRO A 59 -5.80 11.89 1.46
C PRO A 59 -5.86 10.35 1.54
N VAL A 60 -4.74 9.68 1.28
CA VAL A 60 -4.62 8.23 1.51
C VAL A 60 -4.61 7.97 3.02
N VAL A 61 -5.68 7.38 3.54
CA VAL A 61 -5.91 7.10 4.97
C VAL A 61 -5.84 5.60 5.27
N PRO A 62 -5.66 5.19 6.56
CA PRO A 62 -5.60 3.79 6.94
C PRO A 62 -6.76 2.93 6.39
N SER A 63 -7.99 3.44 6.34
CA SER A 63 -9.13 2.67 5.83
C SER A 63 -8.97 2.28 4.35
N ILE A 64 -8.44 3.18 3.51
CA ILE A 64 -8.15 2.90 2.09
C ILE A 64 -7.04 1.85 1.96
N VAL A 65 -6.01 1.96 2.80
CA VAL A 65 -4.90 1.00 2.83
C VAL A 65 -5.40 -0.37 3.27
N GLY A 66 -6.27 -0.42 4.27
CA GLY A 66 -6.89 -1.67 4.74
C GLY A 66 -7.73 -2.34 3.66
N ALA A 67 -8.52 -1.57 2.90
CA ALA A 67 -9.26 -2.07 1.75
C ALA A 67 -8.31 -2.64 0.67
N GLY A 68 -7.20 -1.92 0.39
CA GLY A 68 -6.18 -2.39 -0.56
C GLY A 68 -5.49 -3.68 -0.14
N VAL A 69 -5.19 -3.82 1.15
CA VAL A 69 -4.63 -5.06 1.70
C VAL A 69 -5.61 -6.22 1.53
N ARG A 70 -6.89 -6.04 1.88
CA ARG A 70 -7.92 -7.08 1.74
C ARG A 70 -8.12 -7.50 0.29
N ALA A 71 -8.24 -6.54 -0.62
CA ALA A 71 -8.36 -6.81 -2.04
C ALA A 71 -7.12 -7.55 -2.57
N ALA A 72 -5.91 -7.14 -2.18
CA ALA A 72 -4.70 -7.84 -2.59
C ALA A 72 -4.67 -9.28 -2.07
N LEU A 73 -5.07 -9.53 -0.82
CA LEU A 73 -5.16 -10.88 -0.24
C LEU A 73 -6.15 -11.75 -1.04
N ASP A 74 -7.32 -11.21 -1.39
CA ASP A 74 -8.32 -11.87 -2.24
C ASP A 74 -7.74 -12.22 -3.63
N HIS A 75 -6.94 -11.31 -4.20
CA HIS A 75 -6.23 -11.54 -5.47
C HIS A 75 -4.95 -12.39 -5.34
N GLY A 76 -4.70 -13.02 -4.19
CA GLY A 76 -3.61 -13.97 -4.01
C GLY A 76 -2.27 -13.37 -3.61
N TRP A 77 -2.23 -12.10 -3.18
CA TRP A 77 -1.04 -11.53 -2.56
C TRP A 77 -0.69 -12.29 -1.28
N GLN A 78 0.56 -12.74 -1.18
CA GLN A 78 1.07 -13.49 -0.03
C GLN A 78 2.11 -12.63 0.71
N PRO A 79 1.72 -11.87 1.75
CA PRO A 79 2.59 -10.90 2.41
C PRO A 79 3.81 -11.53 3.08
N ALA A 80 3.69 -12.78 3.54
CA ALA A 80 4.79 -13.55 4.13
C ALA A 80 5.77 -14.12 3.09
N ARG A 81 5.32 -14.36 1.85
CA ARG A 81 6.12 -15.02 0.82
C ARG A 81 7.04 -13.99 0.19
N ARG A 82 8.35 -14.24 0.23
CA ARG A 82 9.32 -13.41 -0.49
C ARG A 82 9.09 -13.54 -1.99
N GLY A 83 9.09 -12.41 -2.69
CA GLY A 83 8.86 -12.37 -4.13
C GLY A 83 8.83 -10.95 -4.69
N SER A 84 8.46 -10.87 -5.96
CA SER A 84 8.25 -9.61 -6.67
C SER A 84 7.12 -8.78 -6.04
N ALA A 85 7.15 -7.47 -6.27
CA ALA A 85 6.07 -6.61 -5.82
C ALA A 85 4.74 -6.99 -6.49
N PHE A 86 3.69 -7.13 -5.68
CA PHE A 86 2.34 -7.39 -6.16
C PHE A 86 1.67 -6.06 -6.48
N ARG A 87 1.19 -5.88 -7.71
CA ARG A 87 0.52 -4.64 -8.12
C ARG A 87 -0.98 -4.84 -8.12
N LEU A 88 -1.67 -3.94 -7.43
CA LEU A 88 -3.13 -3.85 -7.44
C LEU A 88 -3.55 -2.55 -8.14
N THR A 89 -4.18 -2.67 -9.31
CA THR A 89 -4.68 -1.55 -10.10
C THR A 89 -6.20 -1.51 -10.00
N GLY A 90 -6.76 -0.69 -9.09
CA GLY A 90 -8.20 -0.47 -9.00
C GLY A 90 -8.80 -0.50 -7.59
N LEU A 91 -8.31 0.33 -6.68
CA LEU A 91 -9.08 0.67 -5.48
C LEU A 91 -10.07 1.79 -5.81
N VAL A 92 -11.36 1.45 -5.78
CA VAL A 92 -12.49 2.38 -5.90
C VAL A 92 -12.63 3.26 -4.66
#